data_AF-A0A6A6D6Q1-F1
#
_entry.id   AF-A0A6A6D6Q1-F1
#
_cell.length_a   1.000
_cell.length_b   1.000
_cell.length_c   1.000
_cell.angle_alpha   90.00
_cell.angle_beta   90.00
_cell.angle_gamma   90.00
#
_symmetry.space_group_name_H-M   'P 1'
#
loop_
_entity.id
_entity.type
_entity.pdbx_description
1 polymer ?
#
loop_
_entity_poly.entity_id
_entity_poly.type
_entity_poly.pdbx_seq_one_letter_code
_entity_poly.pdbx_strand_id
1 'polypeptide(L)'
;EIEISMQTFSIDDCPPYIALSYTWEPRYPLREINLNGRRVQIGTNLYDCLDTITKGIDVNAESWHACNEMVLHQLSVNQKDIAERSHQVKLMARVYSKAAFNTLWDNNAEHSFLSLKLLRNSHMANIMQHRANWRSGRYKCELDFLIELFSGQECDDPRDTVFGLLSLVDSQDQAWKQVTADYNKSLEQVYIDVLQAVQS
;
A
#
# COMPACT_ATOMS: atom_id res chain seq x y z
N GLU A 1 -21.80 -14.19 -4.99
CA GLU A 1 -20.42 -14.56 -5.35
C GLU A 1 -19.76 -13.29 -5.87
N ILE A 2 -18.59 -12.94 -5.34
CA ILE A 2 -17.92 -11.68 -5.73
C ILE A 2 -17.26 -11.92 -7.10
N GLU A 3 -17.61 -11.07 -8.06
CA GLU A 3 -17.03 -11.07 -9.40
C GLU A 3 -16.34 -9.74 -9.66
N ILE A 4 -15.06 -9.82 -10.02
CA ILE A 4 -14.22 -8.65 -10.33
C ILE A 4 -13.45 -8.88 -11.62
N SER A 5 -13.18 -7.79 -12.33
CA SER A 5 -12.29 -7.76 -13.50
C SER A 5 -11.03 -6.97 -13.19
N MET A 6 -9.91 -7.37 -13.77
CA MET A 6 -8.64 -6.65 -13.66
C MET A 6 -8.20 -6.11 -15.01
N GLN A 7 -7.83 -4.83 -15.02
CA GLN A 7 -7.30 -4.10 -16.18
C GLN A 7 -5.94 -3.48 -15.85
N THR A 8 -5.17 -3.12 -16.87
CA THR A 8 -3.84 -2.53 -16.71
C THR A 8 -3.80 -1.17 -17.37
N PHE A 9 -3.24 -0.18 -16.66
CA PHE A 9 -3.10 1.19 -17.12
C PHE A 9 -1.67 1.69 -16.92
N SER A 10 -1.25 2.64 -17.76
CA SER A 10 -0.12 3.53 -17.46
C SER A 10 -0.48 4.38 -16.24
N ILE A 11 0.44 4.55 -15.29
CA ILE A 11 0.19 5.35 -14.07
C ILE A 11 -0.23 6.78 -14.42
N ASP A 12 0.32 7.33 -15.50
CA ASP A 12 0.08 8.72 -15.90
C ASP A 12 -1.22 8.90 -16.70
N ASP A 13 -1.77 7.81 -17.25
CA ASP A 13 -2.99 7.80 -18.08
C ASP A 13 -4.16 7.01 -17.43
N CYS A 14 -3.99 6.61 -16.17
CA CYS A 14 -4.99 5.83 -15.44
C CYS A 14 -6.24 6.70 -15.16
N PRO A 15 -7.47 6.20 -15.42
CA PRO A 15 -8.70 6.89 -15.00
C PRO A 15 -8.72 7.06 -13.46
N PRO A 16 -9.54 7.98 -12.91
CA PRO A 16 -9.65 8.15 -11.47
C PRO A 16 -9.91 6.83 -10.74
N TYR A 17 -9.05 6.51 -9.78
CA TYR A 17 -9.10 5.26 -9.03
C TYR A 17 -8.94 5.47 -7.53
N ILE A 18 -9.43 4.50 -6.78
CA ILE A 18 -9.23 4.37 -5.34
C ILE A 18 -8.02 3.49 -5.09
N ALA A 19 -7.09 3.91 -4.24
CA ALA A 19 -6.07 3.01 -3.70
C ALA A 19 -6.50 2.52 -2.31
N LEU A 20 -6.75 1.21 -2.21
CA LEU A 20 -7.19 0.57 -0.98
C LEU A 20 -5.96 0.15 -0.15
N SER A 21 -6.01 0.48 1.13
CA SER A 21 -5.13 -0.05 2.15
C SER A 21 -5.94 -0.97 3.07
N TYR A 22 -5.37 -2.12 3.43
CA TYR A 22 -5.98 -3.08 4.35
C TYR A 22 -4.88 -3.98 4.91
N THR A 23 -5.13 -4.56 6.08
CA THR A 23 -4.18 -5.49 6.72
C THR A 23 -4.21 -6.84 6.00
N TRP A 24 -3.03 -7.37 5.69
CA TRP A 24 -2.89 -8.73 5.19
C TRP A 24 -2.97 -9.65 6.41
N GLU A 25 -4.17 -10.13 6.73
CA GLU A 25 -4.35 -11.09 7.81
C GLU A 25 -3.65 -12.42 7.48
N PRO A 26 -3.35 -13.27 8.50
CA PRO A 26 -2.79 -14.59 8.27
C PRO A 26 -3.59 -15.35 7.22
N ARG A 27 -2.88 -16.11 6.37
CA ARG A 27 -3.39 -16.76 5.14
C ARG A 27 -4.58 -17.71 5.31
N TYR A 28 -5.20 -17.82 6.48
CA TYR A 28 -6.38 -18.65 6.72
C TYR A 28 -7.37 -18.01 7.70
N PRO A 29 -8.69 -18.19 7.47
CA PRO A 29 -9.30 -18.92 6.35
C PRO A 29 -9.28 -18.10 5.04
N LEU A 30 -9.16 -18.81 3.91
CA LEU A 30 -9.25 -18.24 2.57
C LEU A 30 -10.69 -18.32 2.04
N ARG A 31 -11.07 -17.34 1.22
CA ARG A 31 -12.37 -17.23 0.55
C ARG A 31 -12.16 -17.15 -0.96
N GLU A 32 -13.09 -17.72 -1.71
CA GLU A 32 -13.02 -17.75 -3.18
C GLU A 32 -13.76 -16.58 -3.80
N ILE A 33 -13.15 -15.96 -4.81
CA ILE A 33 -13.76 -14.95 -5.67
C ILE A 33 -13.57 -15.32 -7.15
N ASN A 34 -14.37 -14.71 -8.02
CA ASN A 34 -14.18 -14.82 -9.47
C ASN A 34 -13.40 -13.59 -9.98
N LEU A 35 -12.18 -13.81 -10.48
CA LEU A 35 -11.31 -12.79 -11.08
C LEU A 35 -11.11 -13.10 -12.56
N ASN A 36 -11.62 -12.26 -13.45
CA ASN A 36 -11.54 -12.45 -14.90
C ASN A 36 -12.02 -13.85 -15.36
N GLY A 37 -13.09 -14.38 -14.75
CA GLY A 37 -13.62 -15.72 -15.06
C GLY A 37 -12.86 -16.88 -14.41
N ARG A 38 -11.87 -16.62 -13.54
CA ARG A 38 -11.08 -17.63 -12.83
C ARG A 38 -11.30 -17.55 -11.34
N ARG A 39 -11.39 -18.71 -10.68
CA ARG A 39 -11.50 -18.82 -9.22
C ARG A 39 -10.15 -18.54 -8.57
N VAL A 40 -10.14 -17.56 -7.67
CA VAL A 40 -8.94 -17.14 -6.93
C VAL A 40 -9.26 -17.12 -5.44
N GLN A 41 -8.31 -17.59 -4.63
CA GLN A 41 -8.41 -17.55 -3.17
C GLN A 41 -7.77 -16.28 -2.61
N ILE A 42 -8.50 -15.58 -1.75
CA ILE A 42 -8.08 -14.37 -1.05
C ILE A 42 -8.29 -14.50 0.46
N GLY A 43 -7.60 -13.67 1.24
CA GLY A 43 -7.81 -13.60 2.69
C GLY A 43 -9.21 -13.12 3.05
N THR A 44 -9.71 -13.52 4.22
CA THR A 44 -11.05 -13.15 4.69
C THR A 44 -11.22 -11.63 4.80
N ASN A 45 -10.21 -10.92 5.30
CA ASN A 45 -10.26 -9.45 5.37
C ASN A 45 -10.53 -8.78 4.01
N LEU A 46 -9.83 -9.21 2.95
CA LEU A 46 -10.06 -8.66 1.61
C LEU A 46 -11.43 -9.08 1.07
N TYR A 47 -11.87 -10.31 1.36
CA TYR A 47 -13.19 -10.77 0.94
C TYR A 47 -14.29 -9.91 1.57
N ASP A 48 -14.24 -9.67 2.87
CA ASP A 48 -15.25 -8.89 3.60
C ASP A 48 -15.25 -7.42 3.14
N CYS A 49 -14.08 -6.88 2.81
CA CYS A 49 -13.95 -5.57 2.17
C CYS A 49 -14.70 -5.53 0.83
N LEU A 50 -14.39 -6.46 -0.07
CA LEU A 50 -15.03 -6.53 -1.39
C LEU A 50 -16.54 -6.80 -1.30
N ASP A 51 -16.96 -7.66 -0.36
CA ASP A 51 -18.37 -7.96 -0.12
C ASP A 51 -19.14 -6.72 0.33
N THR A 52 -18.56 -5.94 1.26
CA THR A 52 -19.13 -4.66 1.71
C THR A 52 -19.27 -3.67 0.56
N ILE A 53 -18.23 -3.53 -0.27
CA ILE A 53 -18.22 -2.66 -1.46
C ILE A 53 -19.30 -3.07 -2.44
N THR A 54 -19.36 -4.36 -2.81
CA THR A 54 -20.32 -4.86 -3.81
C THR A 54 -21.78 -4.75 -3.33
N LYS A 55 -22.01 -4.72 -2.02
CA LYS A 55 -23.34 -4.50 -1.42
C LYS A 55 -23.71 -3.02 -1.28
N GLY A 56 -22.80 -2.10 -1.60
CA GLY A 56 -23.04 -0.66 -1.48
C GLY A 56 -23.17 -0.18 -0.03
N ILE A 57 -22.66 -0.95 0.93
CA ILE A 57 -22.70 -0.59 2.34
C ILE A 57 -21.51 0.34 2.59
N ASP A 58 -21.76 1.53 3.13
CA ASP A 58 -20.74 2.53 3.53
C ASP A 58 -20.02 3.31 2.39
N VAL A 59 -20.45 3.14 1.13
CA VAL A 59 -19.92 3.89 -0.05
C VAL A 59 -20.62 5.23 -0.32
N ASN A 60 -21.40 5.76 0.65
CA ASN A 60 -22.25 6.95 0.49
C ASN A 60 -21.51 8.30 0.42
N ALA A 61 -20.18 8.30 0.33
CA ALA A 61 -19.44 9.52 0.06
C ALA A 61 -19.49 9.81 -1.45
N GLU A 62 -19.90 11.02 -1.86
CA GLU A 62 -19.89 11.47 -3.27
C GLU A 62 -18.57 11.18 -4.01
N SER A 63 -17.47 11.11 -3.26
CA SER A 63 -16.12 10.76 -3.72
C SER A 63 -15.98 9.33 -4.25
N TRP A 64 -16.73 8.36 -3.71
CA TRP A 64 -16.65 6.95 -4.09
C TRP A 64 -17.27 6.69 -5.46
N HIS A 65 -18.38 7.35 -5.78
CA HIS A 65 -19.06 7.22 -7.08
C HIS A 65 -18.31 7.84 -8.26
N ALA A 66 -17.26 8.64 -8.00
CA ALA A 66 -16.44 9.25 -9.03
C ALA A 66 -15.34 8.31 -9.57
N CYS A 67 -15.11 7.16 -8.93
CA CYS A 67 -14.08 6.19 -9.33
C CYS A 67 -14.73 4.85 -9.64
N ASN A 68 -14.47 4.33 -10.84
CA ASN A 68 -14.87 2.96 -11.21
C ASN A 68 -13.73 1.95 -10.97
N GLU A 69 -12.49 2.44 -10.85
CA GLU A 69 -11.31 1.60 -10.70
C GLU A 69 -10.80 1.62 -9.26
N MET A 70 -10.25 0.49 -8.83
CA MET A 70 -9.60 0.36 -7.53
C MET A 70 -8.31 -0.45 -7.65
N VAL A 71 -7.25 0.05 -7.02
CA VAL A 71 -5.99 -0.69 -6.88
C VAL A 71 -6.03 -1.50 -5.60
N LEU A 72 -5.96 -2.82 -5.78
CA LEU A 72 -5.85 -3.83 -4.73
C LEU A 72 -4.45 -4.43 -4.78
N HIS A 73 -3.50 -3.90 -4.00
CA HIS A 73 -2.07 -4.23 -4.16
C HIS A 73 -1.81 -5.76 -4.18
N GLN A 74 -2.41 -6.54 -3.28
CA GLN A 74 -2.21 -8.00 -3.23
C GLN A 74 -2.66 -8.72 -4.51
N LEU A 75 -3.68 -8.20 -5.21
CA LEU A 75 -4.19 -8.78 -6.45
C LEU A 75 -3.54 -8.17 -7.71
N SER A 76 -3.12 -6.91 -7.63
CA SER A 76 -2.58 -6.15 -8.77
C SER A 76 -1.09 -6.39 -9.00
N VAL A 77 -0.42 -7.09 -8.08
CA VAL A 77 1.01 -7.42 -8.16
C VAL A 77 1.18 -8.92 -8.01
N ASN A 78 1.85 -9.56 -8.97
CA ASN A 78 2.16 -10.97 -8.90
C ASN A 78 3.20 -11.26 -7.80
N GLN A 79 2.71 -11.68 -6.63
CA GLN A 79 3.56 -11.95 -5.47
C GLN A 79 4.56 -13.10 -5.69
N LYS A 80 4.37 -13.93 -6.73
CA LYS A 80 5.26 -15.06 -7.05
C LYS A 80 6.39 -14.67 -8.00
N ASP A 81 6.24 -13.57 -8.74
CA ASP A 81 7.29 -13.03 -9.60
C ASP A 81 8.08 -11.97 -8.82
N ILE A 82 9.27 -12.35 -8.36
CA ILE A 82 10.12 -11.50 -7.52
C ILE A 82 10.56 -10.24 -8.29
N ALA A 83 10.81 -10.36 -9.59
CA ALA A 83 11.24 -9.23 -10.42
C ALA A 83 10.08 -8.24 -10.61
N GLU A 84 8.88 -8.75 -10.90
CA GLU A 84 7.66 -7.93 -10.98
C GLU A 84 7.35 -7.28 -9.63
N ARG A 85 7.33 -8.04 -8.52
CA ARG A 85 7.09 -7.50 -7.17
C ARG A 85 8.07 -6.38 -6.84
N SER A 86 9.37 -6.59 -7.08
CA SER A 86 10.41 -5.58 -6.85
C SER A 86 10.16 -4.32 -7.67
N HIS A 87 9.77 -4.48 -8.94
CA HIS A 87 9.45 -3.35 -9.82
C HIS A 87 8.19 -2.60 -9.34
N GLN A 88 7.10 -3.31 -9.05
CA GLN A 88 5.82 -2.72 -8.65
C GLN A 88 5.91 -2.01 -7.30
N VAL A 89 6.63 -2.57 -6.32
CA VAL A 89 6.84 -1.94 -5.01
C VAL A 89 7.54 -0.58 -5.14
N LYS A 90 8.51 -0.43 -6.07
CA LYS A 90 9.13 0.88 -6.38
C LYS A 90 8.11 1.89 -6.91
N LEU A 91 7.06 1.43 -7.58
CA LEU A 91 6.01 2.29 -8.15
C LEU A 91 4.89 2.62 -7.17
N MET A 92 4.74 1.89 -6.06
CA MET A 92 3.60 2.06 -5.15
C MET A 92 3.47 3.47 -4.58
N ALA A 93 4.59 4.17 -4.33
CA ALA A 93 4.52 5.59 -3.95
C ALA A 93 3.83 6.44 -5.02
N ARG A 94 4.14 6.21 -6.30
CA ARG A 94 3.49 6.92 -7.41
C ARG A 94 2.02 6.51 -7.54
N VAL A 95 1.69 5.23 -7.38
CA VAL A 95 0.30 4.73 -7.42
C VAL A 95 -0.55 5.43 -6.34
N TYR A 96 -0.18 5.31 -5.07
CA TYR A 96 -0.91 5.99 -3.99
C TYR A 96 -0.91 7.53 -4.12
N SER A 97 0.10 8.12 -4.77
CA SER A 97 0.14 9.56 -5.02
C SER A 97 -0.87 10.06 -6.05
N LYS A 98 -1.16 9.23 -7.05
CA LYS A 98 -2.01 9.54 -8.21
C LYS A 98 -3.46 9.10 -8.00
N ALA A 99 -3.71 8.26 -7.00
CA ALA A 99 -5.05 7.87 -6.61
C ALA A 99 -5.92 9.11 -6.34
N ALA A 100 -7.14 9.11 -6.87
CA ALA A 100 -8.12 10.15 -6.58
C ALA A 100 -8.50 10.13 -5.10
N PHE A 101 -8.59 8.92 -4.53
CA PHE A 101 -8.85 8.71 -3.11
C PHE A 101 -8.00 7.56 -2.56
N ASN A 102 -7.53 7.75 -1.34
CA ASN A 102 -6.88 6.70 -0.56
C ASN A 102 -7.79 6.34 0.62
N THR A 103 -8.09 5.06 0.80
CA THR A 103 -8.98 4.58 1.85
C THR A 103 -8.36 3.42 2.61
N LEU A 104 -8.65 3.34 3.91
CA LEU A 104 -8.29 2.19 4.74
C LEU A 104 -9.54 1.35 4.99
N TRP A 105 -9.39 0.04 4.86
CA TRP A 105 -10.32 -0.96 5.34
C TRP A 105 -9.80 -1.61 6.62
N ASP A 106 -10.64 -1.64 7.64
CA ASP A 106 -10.41 -2.32 8.92
C ASP A 106 -11.72 -3.00 9.35
N ASN A 107 -11.67 -4.32 9.50
CA ASN A 107 -12.82 -5.15 9.90
C ASN A 107 -13.26 -4.91 11.35
N ASN A 108 -12.44 -4.24 12.17
CA ASN A 108 -12.75 -3.93 13.57
C ASN A 108 -13.22 -2.48 13.78
N ALA A 109 -13.24 -1.66 12.73
CA ALA A 109 -13.63 -0.26 12.84
C ALA A 109 -15.16 -0.08 12.78
N GLU A 110 -15.71 0.84 13.60
CA GLU A 110 -17.14 1.22 13.58
C GLU A 110 -17.59 1.81 12.22
N HIS A 111 -16.64 2.35 11.45
CA HIS A 111 -16.80 2.77 10.06
C HIS A 111 -15.78 2.01 9.22
N SER A 112 -16.24 1.14 8.31
CA SER A 112 -15.38 0.17 7.65
C SER A 112 -14.53 0.79 6.53
N PHE A 113 -14.95 1.96 6.00
CA PHE A 113 -14.15 2.78 5.08
C PHE A 113 -13.81 4.13 5.71
N LEU A 114 -12.63 4.21 6.29
CA LEU A 114 -12.11 5.47 6.80
C LEU A 114 -11.26 6.14 5.73
N SER A 115 -11.68 7.34 5.31
CA SER A 115 -10.80 8.18 4.48
C SER A 115 -9.50 8.44 5.24
N LEU A 116 -8.35 8.33 4.58
CA LEU A 116 -7.06 8.56 5.24
C LEU A 116 -6.90 9.98 5.81
N LYS A 117 -7.78 10.93 5.43
CA LYS A 117 -7.87 12.25 6.05
C LYS A 117 -8.40 12.21 7.49
N LEU A 118 -9.24 11.23 7.83
CA LEU A 118 -9.88 11.08 9.14
C LEU A 118 -9.06 10.22 10.12
N LEU A 119 -8.18 9.36 9.60
CA LEU A 119 -7.37 8.43 10.37
C LEU A 119 -6.11 9.04 10.95
N ARG A 120 -6.16 10.21 11.60
CA ARG A 120 -4.96 10.89 12.15
C ARG A 120 -4.08 10.05 13.10
N ASN A 121 -4.49 8.84 13.48
CA ASN A 121 -3.79 7.96 14.41
C ASN A 121 -3.51 6.54 13.89
N SER A 122 -3.81 6.17 12.63
CA SER A 122 -3.41 4.84 12.10
C SER A 122 -2.02 4.88 11.46
N HIS A 123 -1.28 3.79 11.56
CA HIS A 123 0.08 3.66 11.02
C HIS A 123 0.21 4.13 9.57
N MET A 124 -0.69 3.67 8.70
CA MET A 124 -0.72 4.07 7.28
C MET A 124 -1.17 5.50 7.07
N ALA A 125 -2.04 6.04 7.93
CA ALA A 125 -2.45 7.42 7.85
C ALA A 125 -1.38 8.38 8.40
N ASN A 126 -0.56 7.98 9.38
CA ASN A 126 0.65 8.71 9.76
C ASN A 126 1.63 8.74 8.59
N ILE A 127 1.92 7.60 7.96
CA ILE A 127 2.73 7.51 6.74
C ILE A 127 2.17 8.43 5.64
N MET A 128 0.88 8.36 5.35
CA MET A 128 0.22 9.13 4.29
C MET A 128 0.07 10.62 4.63
N GLN A 129 -0.08 10.97 5.90
CA GLN A 129 -0.12 12.34 6.38
C GLN A 129 1.27 12.97 6.38
N HIS A 130 2.32 12.22 6.74
CA HIS A 130 3.70 12.64 6.54
C HIS A 130 4.00 12.83 5.04
N ARG A 131 3.53 11.94 4.15
CA ARG A 131 3.59 12.13 2.69
C ARG A 131 2.87 13.41 2.22
N ALA A 132 1.70 13.70 2.77
CA ALA A 132 0.93 14.91 2.42
C ALA A 132 1.60 16.20 2.96
N ASN A 133 2.13 16.15 4.19
CA ASN A 133 2.86 17.26 4.81
C ASN A 133 4.19 17.54 4.10
N TRP A 134 4.90 16.51 3.63
CA TRP A 134 6.09 16.62 2.77
C TRP A 134 5.79 17.40 1.48
N ARG A 135 4.68 17.11 0.79
CA ARG A 135 4.27 17.85 -0.44
C ARG A 135 3.99 19.33 -0.20
N SER A 136 3.60 19.69 1.03
CA SER A 136 3.38 21.10 1.40
C SER A 136 4.67 21.84 1.76
N GLY A 137 5.83 21.16 1.74
CA GLY A 137 7.14 21.71 2.09
C GLY A 137 7.30 22.06 3.58
N ARG A 138 6.39 21.58 4.44
CA ARG A 138 6.32 22.00 5.84
C ARG A 138 7.35 21.32 6.75
N TYR A 139 7.91 20.17 6.37
CA TYR A 139 8.90 19.42 7.17
C TYR A 139 9.86 18.58 6.29
N LYS A 140 11.13 18.46 6.74
CA LYS A 140 12.05 17.39 6.33
C LYS A 140 11.78 16.16 7.19
N CYS A 141 11.73 14.97 6.60
CA CYS A 141 11.52 13.72 7.33
C CYS A 141 12.79 12.87 7.21
N GLU A 142 13.52 12.73 8.31
CA GLU A 142 14.75 11.91 8.37
C GLU A 142 14.38 10.45 8.67
N LEU A 143 15.06 9.50 8.02
CA LEU A 143 14.69 8.08 8.10
C LEU A 143 14.86 7.51 9.52
N ASP A 144 15.79 8.03 10.32
CA ASP A 144 15.99 7.60 11.71
C ASP A 144 14.72 7.78 12.55
N PHE A 145 14.00 8.89 12.33
CA PHE A 145 12.70 9.14 12.93
C PHE A 145 11.64 8.14 12.45
N LEU A 146 11.67 7.75 11.17
CA LEU A 146 10.74 6.78 10.62
C LEU A 146 11.02 5.36 11.14
N ILE A 147 12.29 4.95 11.24
CA ILE A 147 12.67 3.65 11.80
C ILE A 147 12.24 3.57 13.28
N GLU A 148 12.48 4.62 14.06
CA GLU A 148 12.04 4.68 15.46
C GLU A 148 10.50 4.58 15.56
N LEU A 149 9.78 5.35 14.74
CA LEU A 149 8.31 5.39 14.70
C LEU A 149 7.67 4.05 14.28
N PHE A 150 8.40 3.22 13.52
CA PHE A 150 7.85 1.99 12.92
C PHE A 150 8.55 0.69 13.37
N SER A 151 9.47 0.77 14.32
CA SER A 151 10.26 -0.36 14.84
C SER A 151 9.43 -1.49 15.47
N GLY A 152 8.23 -1.17 16.00
CA GLY A 152 7.36 -2.14 16.66
C GLY A 152 6.31 -2.80 15.76
N GLN A 153 6.45 -2.75 14.43
CA GLN A 153 5.42 -3.22 13.50
C GLN A 153 5.69 -4.62 12.96
N GLU A 154 4.66 -5.46 12.99
CA GLU A 154 4.68 -6.80 12.40
C GLU A 154 4.34 -6.72 10.90
N CYS A 155 5.17 -7.36 10.08
CA CYS A 155 4.95 -7.54 8.65
C CYS A 155 5.38 -8.95 8.26
N ASP A 156 4.66 -9.58 7.34
CA ASP A 156 4.95 -10.95 6.89
C ASP A 156 6.35 -11.06 6.27
N ASP A 157 6.79 -10.04 5.54
CA ASP A 157 8.14 -9.91 5.00
C ASP A 157 8.79 -8.64 5.58
N PRO A 158 9.80 -8.75 6.47
CA PRO A 158 10.43 -7.60 7.12
C PRO A 158 11.06 -6.59 6.15
N ARG A 159 11.32 -6.98 4.89
CA ARG A 159 11.78 -6.07 3.84
C ARG A 159 10.70 -5.07 3.39
N ASP A 160 9.42 -5.41 3.54
CA ASP A 160 8.30 -4.53 3.18
C ASP A 160 8.29 -3.24 4.03
N THR A 161 8.68 -3.34 5.30
CA THR A 161 8.86 -2.16 6.17
C THR A 161 9.95 -1.26 5.62
N VAL A 162 11.14 -1.79 5.34
CA VAL A 162 12.26 -1.01 4.81
C VAL A 162 11.87 -0.32 3.50
N PHE A 163 11.35 -1.09 2.53
CA PHE A 163 10.99 -0.54 1.22
C PHE A 163 9.80 0.43 1.27
N GLY A 164 8.86 0.19 2.18
CA GLY A 164 7.78 1.12 2.50
C GLY A 164 8.29 2.46 3.03
N LEU A 165 9.29 2.44 3.92
CA LEU A 165 9.90 3.66 4.47
C LEU A 165 10.81 4.37 3.47
N LEU A 166 11.58 3.66 2.64
CA LEU A 166 12.38 4.27 1.58
C LEU A 166 11.53 5.10 0.62
N SER A 167 10.27 4.69 0.40
CA SER A 167 9.32 5.46 -0.39
C SER A 167 8.90 6.81 0.23
N LEU A 168 9.32 7.07 1.47
CA LEU A 168 9.08 8.30 2.23
C LEU A 168 10.30 9.21 2.33
N VAL A 169 11.50 8.68 2.04
CA VAL A 169 12.75 9.43 2.15
C VAL A 169 12.86 10.44 1.00
N ASP A 170 13.46 11.60 1.28
CA ASP A 170 13.59 12.68 0.30
C ASP A 170 14.38 12.21 -0.93
N SER A 171 13.77 12.37 -2.12
CA SER A 171 14.40 12.10 -3.41
C SER A 171 15.66 12.92 -3.70
N GLN A 172 15.90 14.00 -2.95
CA GLN A 172 17.13 14.81 -3.03
C GLN A 172 18.27 14.25 -2.18
N ASP A 173 17.97 13.35 -1.24
CA ASP A 173 18.97 12.70 -0.41
C ASP A 173 19.72 11.63 -1.23
N GLN A 174 20.99 11.90 -1.51
CA GLN A 174 21.81 11.07 -2.39
C GLN A 174 22.21 9.75 -1.76
N ALA A 175 22.26 9.67 -0.42
CA ALA A 175 22.60 8.46 0.31
C ALA A 175 21.56 7.35 0.05
N TRP A 176 20.28 7.72 0.09
CA TRP A 176 19.17 6.77 -0.01
C TRP A 176 18.77 6.38 -1.43
N LYS A 177 19.21 7.12 -2.45
CA LYS A 177 18.98 6.74 -3.85
C LYS A 177 19.55 5.36 -4.21
N GLN A 178 20.57 4.92 -3.49
CA GLN A 178 21.24 3.65 -3.76
C GLN A 178 20.48 2.45 -3.17
N VAL A 179 19.66 2.67 -2.14
CA VAL A 179 18.83 1.63 -1.54
C VAL A 179 17.50 1.59 -2.28
N THR A 180 17.29 0.56 -3.10
CA THR A 180 16.03 0.38 -3.84
C THR A 180 15.41 -0.98 -3.55
N ALA A 181 14.09 -1.10 -3.68
CA ALA A 181 13.38 -2.35 -3.42
C ALA A 181 13.90 -3.48 -4.33
N ASP A 182 14.50 -4.50 -3.73
CA ASP A 182 15.00 -5.67 -4.45
C ASP A 182 14.78 -6.91 -3.59
N TYR A 183 13.71 -7.66 -3.92
CA TYR A 183 13.35 -8.86 -3.18
C TYR A 183 14.22 -10.08 -3.54
N ASN A 184 15.18 -9.95 -4.48
CA ASN A 184 16.21 -10.95 -4.68
C ASN A 184 17.29 -10.91 -3.58
N LYS A 185 17.39 -9.80 -2.83
CA LYS A 185 18.31 -9.68 -1.70
C LYS A 185 17.76 -10.39 -0.47
N SER A 186 18.66 -11.01 0.30
CA SER A 186 18.32 -11.50 1.64
C SER A 186 17.99 -10.32 2.57
N LEU A 187 17.31 -10.60 3.68
CA LEU A 187 16.99 -9.57 4.67
C LEU A 187 18.27 -8.90 5.21
N GLU A 188 19.29 -9.71 5.50
CA GLU A 188 20.58 -9.25 6.00
C GLU A 188 21.26 -8.30 5.01
N GLN A 189 21.21 -8.64 3.71
CA GLN A 189 21.78 -7.78 2.68
C GLN A 189 21.04 -6.45 2.57
N VAL A 190 19.70 -6.45 2.67
CA VAL A 190 18.90 -5.21 2.70
C VAL A 190 19.29 -4.34 3.90
N TYR A 191 19.51 -4.94 5.07
CA TYR A 191 19.93 -4.20 6.27
C TYR A 191 21.35 -3.66 6.14
N ILE A 192 22.27 -4.41 5.54
CA ILE A 192 23.64 -3.93 5.24
C ILE A 192 23.58 -2.70 4.32
N ASP A 193 22.78 -2.76 3.26
CA ASP A 193 22.64 -1.65 2.31
C ASP A 193 22.09 -0.39 3.02
N VAL A 194 21.11 -0.56 3.92
CA VAL A 194 20.58 0.54 4.75
C VAL A 194 21.67 1.10 5.65
N LEU A 195 22.41 0.27 6.38
CA LEU A 195 23.47 0.72 7.28
C LEU A 195 24.59 1.47 6.54
N GLN A 196 24.94 1.03 5.33
CA GLN A 196 25.93 1.71 4.49
C GLN A 196 25.44 3.08 4.04
N ALA A 197 24.16 3.23 3.70
CA ALA A 197 23.57 4.50 3.31
C ALA A 197 23.46 5.49 4.49
N VAL A 198 23.18 5.03 5.72
CA VAL A 198 23.19 5.92 6.91
C VAL A 198 24.58 6.52 7.17
N GLN A 199 25.65 5.80 6.81
CA GLN A 199 27.03 6.18 7.12
C GLN A 199 27.70 7.03 6.04
N SER A 200 27.02 7.28 4.90
CA SER A 200 27.54 8.03 3.74
C SER A 200 27.09 9.47 3.71
#